data_AF-A0A1V3J7G5-F1
#
_entry.id   AF-A0A1V3J7G5-F1
#
_cell.length_a   1.000
_cell.length_b   1.000
_cell.length_c   1.000
_cell.angle_alpha   90.00
_cell.angle_beta   90.00
_cell.angle_gamma   90.00
#
_symmetry.space_group_name_H-M   'P 1'
#
loop_
_entity.id
_entity.type
_entity.pdbx_description
1 polymer ?
#
loop_
_entity_poly.entity_id
_entity_poly.type
_entity_poly.pdbx_seq_one_letter_code
_entity_poly.pdbx_strand_id
1 'polypeptide(L)' 'MKRKHKPIYDVIGTTHTGNQENIARFDNKAKILKGLRQQGLDFERYQSITITKNTLIIYETN' A
#
# COMPACT_ATOMS: atom_id res chain seq x y z
N MET A 1 -9.97 18.96 19.26
CA MET A 1 -9.60 18.27 18.01
C MET A 1 -8.25 17.60 18.21
N LYS A 2 -8.22 16.26 18.31
CA LYS A 2 -6.97 15.51 18.51
C LYS A 2 -6.44 15.06 17.14
N ARG A 3 -5.15 15.26 16.91
CA ARG A 3 -4.45 14.80 15.70
C ARG A 3 -3.75 13.49 16.01
N LYS A 4 -4.01 12.46 15.20
CA LYS A 4 -3.28 11.19 15.25
C LYS A 4 -2.54 10.98 13.94
N HIS A 5 -1.29 10.53 14.03
CA HIS A 5 -0.47 10.13 12.89
C HIS A 5 -0.43 8.62 12.84
N LYS A 6 -0.91 8.03 11.74
CA LYS A 6 -0.85 6.59 11.53
C LYS A 6 0.06 6.31 10.33
N PRO A 7 1.01 5.37 10.44
CA PRO A 7 1.76 4.92 9.28
C PRO A 7 0.79 4.20 8.33
N ILE A 8 0.98 4.43 7.04
CA ILE A 8 0.34 3.68 5.97
C ILE A 8 1.42 3.23 4.97
N TYR A 9 1.17 2.13 4.30
CA TYR A 9 2.09 1.54 3.34
C TYR A 9 1.32 1.36 2.04
N ASP A 10 1.59 2.24 1.07
CA ASP A 10 1.03 2.18 -0.27
C ASP A 10 1.86 1.20 -1.11
N VAL A 11 1.19 0.28 -1.80
CA VAL A 11 1.81 -0.68 -2.70
C VAL A 11 1.42 -0.34 -4.12
N ILE A 12 2.42 0.05 -4.91
CA ILE A 12 2.26 0.42 -6.31
C ILE A 12 2.90 -0.65 -7.18
N GLY A 13 2.14 -1.20 -8.12
CA GLY A 13 2.65 -2.06 -9.18
C GLY A 13 3.03 -1.25 -10.40
N THR A 14 4.15 -1.57 -11.02
CA THR A 14 4.45 -1.12 -12.39
C THR A 14 4.23 -2.28 -13.33
N THR A 15 3.29 -2.15 -14.27
CA THR A 15 2.98 -3.20 -15.25
C THR A 15 4.11 -3.33 -16.27
N HIS A 16 4.13 -4.43 -17.03
CA HIS A 16 5.07 -4.59 -18.15
C HIS A 16 4.89 -3.54 -19.27
N THR A 17 3.73 -2.89 -19.33
CA THR A 17 3.47 -1.76 -20.23
C THR A 17 3.95 -0.42 -19.67
N GLY A 18 4.54 -0.40 -18.47
CA GLY A 18 5.07 0.80 -17.82
C GLY A 18 4.04 1.62 -17.02
N ASN A 19 2.80 1.12 -16.86
CA ASN A 19 1.77 1.84 -16.12
C ASN A 19 1.91 1.60 -14.61
N GLN A 20 1.71 2.65 -13.82
CA GLN A 20 1.68 2.55 -12.36
C GLN A 20 0.25 2.38 -11.86
N GLU A 21 0.03 1.36 -11.03
CA GLU A 21 -1.28 1.03 -10.46
C GLU A 21 -1.21 0.88 -8.95
N ASN A 22 -2.21 1.39 -8.23
CA ASN A 22 -2.34 1.15 -6.80
C ASN A 22 -2.90 -0.26 -6.55
N ILE A 23 -2.06 -1.16 -6.05
CA ILE A 23 -2.43 -2.55 -5.77
C ILE A 23 -3.15 -2.64 -4.42
N ALA A 24 -2.59 -1.99 -3.41
CA ALA A 24 -3.08 -2.11 -2.04
C ALA A 24 -2.55 -1.01 -1.13
N ARG A 25 -3.22 -0.83 0.01
CA ARG A 25 -2.76 -0.02 1.14
C ARG A 25 -2.85 -0.83 2.42
N PHE A 26 -1.79 -0.79 3.23
CA PHE A 26 -1.73 -1.46 4.53
C PHE A 26 -1.46 -0.46 5.65
N ASP A 27 -1.99 -0.74 6.83
CA ASP A 27 -1.74 0.02 8.07
C ASP A 27 -0.48 -0.46 8.81
N ASN A 28 0.07 -1.61 8.44
CA ASN A 28 1.17 -2.27 9.13
C ASN A 28 2.09 -3.01 8.15
N LYS A 29 3.40 -2.76 8.26
CA LYS A 29 4.45 -3.38 7.44
C LYS A 29 4.39 -4.91 7.45
N ALA A 30 4.13 -5.52 8.60
CA ALA A 30 4.09 -6.97 8.74
C ALA A 30 2.91 -7.62 7.98
N LYS A 31 1.84 -6.87 7.71
CA LYS A 31 0.67 -7.38 6.97
C LYS A 31 0.88 -7.39 5.46
N ILE A 32 1.84 -6.61 4.93
CA ILE A 32 2.00 -6.41 3.49
C ILE A 32 2.21 -7.74 2.76
N LEU A 33 3.21 -8.53 3.15
CA LEU A 33 3.53 -9.79 2.45
C LEU A 33 2.38 -10.81 2.53
N LYS A 34 1.67 -10.88 3.67
CA LYS A 34 0.50 -11.75 3.82
C LYS A 34 -0.66 -11.26 2.96
N GLY A 35 -0.92 -9.96 2.97
CA GLY A 35 -2.01 -9.34 2.21
C GLY A 35 -1.81 -9.46 0.70
N LEU A 36 -0.60 -9.21 0.19
CA LEU A 36 -0.29 -9.37 -1.24
C LEU A 36 -0.45 -10.81 -1.71
N ARG A 37 -0.07 -11.80 -0.88
CA ARG A 37 -0.32 -13.22 -1.17
C ARG A 37 -1.81 -13.54 -1.20
N GLN A 38 -2.59 -13.01 -0.26
CA GLN A 38 -4.04 -13.21 -0.21
C GLN A 38 -4.78 -12.55 -1.38
N GLN A 39 -4.29 -11.41 -1.87
CA GLN A 39 -4.85 -10.73 -3.04
C GLN A 39 -4.60 -11.47 -4.36
N GLY A 40 -3.70 -12.46 -4.39
CA GLY A 40 -3.36 -13.18 -5.62
C GLY A 40 -2.62 -12.29 -6.60
N LEU A 41 -1.46 -11.77 -6.17
CA LEU A 41 -0.69 -10.84 -6.98
C LEU A 41 -0.21 -11.50 -8.28
N ASP A 42 -0.62 -10.92 -9.40
CA ASP A 42 -0.32 -11.44 -10.73
C ASP A 42 1.11 -11.06 -11.14
N PHE A 43 2.04 -11.99 -10.93
CA PHE A 43 3.45 -11.81 -11.28
C PHE A 43 3.69 -11.76 -12.80
N GLU A 44 2.72 -12.15 -13.64
CA GLU A 44 2.82 -12.01 -15.10
C GLU A 44 2.40 -10.62 -15.57
N ARG A 45 1.63 -9.89 -14.76
CA ARG A 45 1.17 -8.53 -15.07
C ARG A 45 2.16 -7.45 -14.64
N TYR A 46 2.79 -7.62 -13.49
CA TYR A 46 3.63 -6.59 -12.88
C TYR A 46 5.12 -6.89 -13.06
N GLN A 47 5.82 -5.96 -13.69
CA GLN A 47 7.28 -5.99 -13.80
C GLN A 47 7.96 -5.72 -12.46
N SER A 48 7.39 -4.83 -11.64
CA SER A 48 7.92 -4.50 -10.34
C SER A 48 6.84 -4.01 -9.37
N ILE A 49 7.15 -4.10 -8.08
CA ILE A 49 6.29 -3.62 -7.00
C ILE A 49 7.12 -2.69 -6.11
N THR A 50 6.58 -1.50 -5.86
CA THR A 50 7.17 -0.51 -4.96
C THR A 50 6.27 -0.33 -3.74
N ILE A 51 6.87 -0.37 -2.55
CA ILE A 51 6.17 -0.15 -1.28
C ILE A 51 6.66 1.17 -0.69
N THR A 52 5.76 2.12 -0.53
CA THR A 52 6.08 3.44 0.04
C THR A 52 5.43 3.61 1.41
N LYS A 53 6.23 3.98 2.42
CA LYS A 53 5.71 4.31 3.75
C LYS A 53 5.29 5.78 3.78
N ASN A 54 4.00 6.02 3.96
CA ASN A 54 3.40 7.33 4.11
C ASN A 54 2.81 7.51 5.52
N THR A 55 2.45 8.74 5.87
CA THR A 55 1.79 9.05 7.15
C THR A 55 0.40 9.59 6.89
N LEU A 56 -0.62 8.88 7.36
CA LEU A 56 -1.99 9.35 7.35
C LEU A 56 -2.23 10.21 8.61
N ILE A 57 -2.66 11.45 8.38
CA ILE A 57 -3.06 12.37 9.45
C ILE A 57 -4.57 12.25 9.63
N ILE A 58 -5.00 11.90 10.84
CA ILE A 58 -6.41 11.74 11.19
C ILE A 58 -6.78 12.82 12.21
N TYR A 59 -7.87 13.53 11.94
CA TYR A 59 -8.44 14.52 12.85
C TYR A 59 -9.65 13.90 13.55
N GLU A 60 -9.58 13.73 14.87
CA GLU A 60 -10.71 13.29 15.68
C GLU A 60 -11.45 14.54 16.20
N THR A 61 -12.70 14.71 15.77
CA THR A 61 -13.69 15.55 16.43
C THR A 61 -14.19 14.82 17.67
N ASN A 62 -14.08 15.46 18.84
CA ASN A 62 -14.56 14.96 20.12
C ASN A 62 -16.07 15.01 20.17
#